data_AF-A0A672K9X3-F1
#
_entry.id   AF-A0A672K9X3-F1
#
_cell.length_a   1.000
_cell.length_b   1.000
_cell.length_c   1.000
_cell.angle_alpha   90.00
_cell.angle_beta   90.00
_cell.angle_gamma   90.00
#
_symmetry.space_group_name_H-M   'P 1'
#
loop_
_entity.id
_entity.type
_entity.pdbx_description
1 polymer ?
#
loop_
_entity_poly.entity_id
_entity_poly.type
_entity_poly.pdbx_seq_one_letter_code
_entity_poly.pdbx_strand_id
1 'polypeptide(L)'
;MHAFNFIFMSHMHISDTWRSRWVESKHKSDYGKFVLSAGKFYGDAKKDKGLQTSQDAHFYALSSRFADFSNKDQPLVIQFTVKHEQSIDCGGGYIKLFPSDLKQEDMHGDSTYNIMFGDYLNNHFIDEHFKHFVLLDTQDDLTCFVSSRS
;
A
#
# COMPACT_ATOMS: atom_id res chain seq x y z
N MET A 1 -7.68 20.42 -6.14
CA MET A 1 -7.45 18.98 -5.92
C MET A 1 -6.10 18.67 -6.52
N HIS A 2 -5.19 18.10 -5.72
CA HIS A 2 -3.74 18.00 -6.01
C HIS A 2 -3.15 16.63 -5.71
N ALA A 3 -2.43 16.10 -6.71
CA ALA A 3 -1.65 14.87 -6.78
C ALA A 3 -1.41 14.20 -5.43
N PHE A 4 -2.14 13.16 -5.02
CA PHE A 4 -1.76 12.42 -3.82
C PHE A 4 -0.60 11.47 -4.14
N ASN A 5 0.52 11.58 -3.41
CA ASN A 5 1.73 10.77 -3.40
C ASN A 5 1.84 10.03 -2.04
N PHE A 6 1.78 8.70 -2.07
CA PHE A 6 2.15 7.81 -0.95
C PHE A 6 3.35 6.98 -1.36
N ILE A 7 4.43 6.87 -0.59
CA ILE A 7 5.53 5.93 -0.91
C ILE A 7 5.45 4.72 0.02
N PHE A 8 5.16 3.52 -0.51
CA PHE A 8 5.17 2.27 0.26
C PHE A 8 6.53 1.59 0.22
N MET A 9 7.11 1.27 1.38
CA MET A 9 8.33 0.47 1.51
C MET A 9 8.11 -0.71 2.47
N SER A 10 7.90 -1.90 1.90
CA SER A 10 8.08 -3.17 2.63
C SER A 10 9.57 -3.57 2.56
N HIS A 11 10.05 -4.47 3.41
CA HIS A 11 11.44 -4.96 3.38
C HIS A 11 11.83 -5.68 2.06
N MET A 12 10.93 -5.71 1.08
CA MET A 12 11.21 -6.02 -0.32
C MET A 12 11.62 -4.74 -1.03
N HIS A 13 12.92 -4.59 -1.28
CA HIS A 13 13.48 -3.55 -2.17
C HIS A 13 12.62 -3.46 -3.45
N ILE A 14 11.98 -2.30 -3.66
CA ILE A 14 11.16 -2.05 -4.85
C ILE A 14 12.11 -1.60 -5.96
N SER A 15 12.54 -2.59 -6.76
CA SER A 15 13.41 -2.38 -7.92
C SER A 15 12.61 -1.89 -9.13
N ASP A 16 13.32 -1.49 -10.20
CA ASP A 16 12.68 -1.10 -11.46
C ASP A 16 11.85 -2.24 -12.10
N THR A 17 12.02 -3.48 -11.64
CA THR A 17 11.24 -4.67 -12.03
C THR A 17 9.99 -4.91 -11.17
N TRP A 18 9.57 -3.96 -10.33
CA TRP A 18 8.42 -4.13 -9.42
C TRP A 18 7.14 -4.59 -10.13
N ARG A 19 6.92 -4.15 -11.38
CA ARG A 19 5.75 -4.56 -12.18
C ARG A 19 5.67 -6.06 -12.48
N SER A 20 6.73 -6.83 -12.29
CA SER A 20 6.67 -8.29 -12.40
C SER A 20 6.08 -8.98 -11.17
N ARG A 21 6.00 -8.27 -10.03
CA ARG A 21 5.48 -8.79 -8.75
C ARG A 21 4.11 -8.23 -8.40
N TRP A 22 3.88 -6.96 -8.75
CA TRP A 22 2.65 -6.27 -8.41
C TRP A 22 1.64 -6.32 -9.56
N VAL A 23 0.39 -6.58 -9.23
CA VAL A 23 -0.74 -6.70 -10.16
C VAL A 23 -1.73 -5.58 -9.88
N GLU A 24 -2.06 -4.80 -10.91
CA GLU A 24 -3.13 -3.81 -10.89
C GLU A 24 -4.50 -4.49 -11.03
N SER A 25 -5.47 -4.10 -10.20
CA SER A 25 -6.85 -4.54 -10.40
C SER A 25 -7.45 -3.93 -11.67
N LYS A 26 -8.32 -4.68 -12.31
CA LYS A 26 -9.14 -4.30 -13.47
C LYS A 26 -10.62 -4.16 -13.12
N HIS A 27 -10.98 -4.29 -11.83
CA HIS A 27 -12.37 -4.17 -11.36
C HIS A 27 -13.01 -2.82 -11.74
N LYS A 28 -12.21 -1.75 -11.77
CA LYS A 28 -12.59 -0.44 -12.32
C LYS A 28 -11.64 -0.03 -13.43
N SER A 29 -12.16 0.66 -14.43
CA SER A 29 -11.36 1.17 -15.56
C SER A 29 -10.58 2.44 -15.23
N ASP A 30 -10.95 3.15 -14.16
CA ASP A 30 -10.43 4.46 -13.77
C ASP A 30 -9.55 4.41 -12.50
N TYR A 31 -8.96 3.26 -12.19
CA TYR A 31 -7.97 3.19 -11.12
C TYR A 31 -6.75 4.07 -11.41
N GLY A 32 -6.26 4.76 -10.38
CA GLY A 32 -5.04 5.54 -10.41
C GLY A 32 -3.80 4.66 -10.60
N LYS A 33 -2.73 5.26 -11.12
CA LYS A 33 -1.48 4.58 -11.46
C LYS A 33 -0.41 4.79 -10.40
N PHE A 34 0.27 3.70 -10.05
CA PHE A 34 1.49 3.76 -9.25
C PHE A 34 2.72 3.99 -10.14
N VAL A 35 3.62 4.85 -9.68
CA VAL A 35 4.93 5.11 -10.27
C VAL A 35 6.02 4.79 -9.26
N LEU A 36 7.19 4.38 -9.74
CA LEU A 36 8.35 4.18 -8.86
C LEU A 36 9.09 5.49 -8.71
N SER A 37 9.20 6.00 -7.49
CA SER A 37 9.79 7.31 -7.24
C SER A 37 10.29 7.42 -5.79
N ALA A 38 11.31 8.25 -5.58
CA ALA A 38 11.78 8.64 -4.25
C ALA A 38 11.12 9.94 -3.74
N GLY A 39 10.23 10.54 -4.55
CA GLY A 39 9.60 11.82 -4.25
C GLY A 39 10.50 13.03 -4.54
N LYS A 40 10.06 14.22 -4.14
CA LYS A 40 10.80 15.50 -4.26
C LYS A 40 11.93 15.63 -3.25
N PHE A 41 11.78 15.00 -2.09
CA PHE A 41 12.77 15.05 -1.00
C PHE A 41 13.07 13.62 -0.53
N TYR A 42 14.34 13.26 -0.43
CA TYR A 42 14.76 11.91 -0.05
C TYR A 42 16.10 11.98 0.68
N GLY A 43 16.37 11.01 1.54
CA GLY A 43 17.70 10.81 2.13
C GLY A 43 18.65 10.15 1.14
N ASP A 44 18.17 9.12 0.44
CA ASP A 44 18.91 8.37 -0.58
C ASP A 44 18.01 8.06 -1.77
N ALA A 45 18.29 8.69 -2.93
CA ALA A 45 17.47 8.57 -4.15
C ALA A 45 17.29 7.15 -4.66
N LYS A 46 18.16 6.20 -4.29
CA LYS A 46 18.07 4.81 -4.70
C LYS A 46 17.31 3.98 -3.67
N LYS A 47 17.61 4.18 -2.38
CA LYS A 47 17.01 3.39 -1.29
C LYS A 47 15.59 3.83 -0.94
N ASP A 48 15.29 5.11 -1.10
CA ASP A 48 13.99 5.69 -0.73
C ASP A 48 12.95 5.59 -1.87
N LYS A 49 13.28 4.90 -2.96
CA LYS A 49 12.31 4.58 -4.01
C LYS A 49 11.21 3.67 -3.43
N GLY A 50 9.96 4.04 -3.68
CA GLY A 50 8.82 3.17 -3.46
C GLY A 50 7.68 3.46 -4.41
N LEU A 51 6.56 2.79 -4.20
CA LEU A 51 5.36 2.94 -5.03
C LEU A 51 4.65 4.21 -4.64
N GLN A 52 4.61 5.17 -5.58
CA GLN A 52 3.99 6.48 -5.49
C GLN A 52 2.70 6.55 -6.29
N THR A 53 1.59 6.88 -5.65
CA THR A 53 0.35 7.28 -6.33
C THR A 53 0.58 8.56 -7.15
N SER A 54 0.02 8.66 -8.35
CA SER A 54 0.38 9.73 -9.32
C SER A 54 -0.76 10.63 -9.77
N GLN A 55 -1.98 10.32 -9.35
CA GLN A 55 -3.23 10.92 -9.81
C GLN A 55 -4.16 11.29 -8.65
N ASP A 56 -4.90 12.34 -8.89
CA ASP A 56 -5.75 13.03 -7.92
C ASP A 56 -7.11 12.42 -7.77
N ALA A 57 -7.63 12.30 -6.55
CA ALA A 57 -9.00 11.85 -6.31
C ALA A 57 -9.33 10.53 -7.06
N HIS A 58 -8.36 9.62 -7.14
CA HIS A 58 -8.52 8.30 -7.72
C HIS A 58 -8.47 7.24 -6.61
N PHE A 59 -9.23 6.17 -6.83
CA PHE A 59 -9.00 4.93 -6.10
C PHE A 59 -7.75 4.24 -6.64
N TYR A 60 -7.04 3.53 -5.76
CA TYR A 60 -5.88 2.76 -6.12
C TYR A 60 -6.06 1.32 -5.70
N ALA A 61 -5.65 0.40 -6.58
CA ALA A 61 -5.79 -1.02 -6.32
C ALA A 61 -4.61 -1.80 -6.91
N LEU A 62 -3.61 -2.06 -6.08
CA LEU A 62 -2.40 -2.79 -6.45
C LEU A 62 -2.05 -3.82 -5.37
N SER A 63 -1.81 -5.06 -5.78
CA SER A 63 -1.50 -6.16 -4.85
C SER A 63 -0.25 -6.92 -5.28
N SER A 64 0.46 -7.50 -4.31
CA SER A 64 1.55 -8.44 -4.56
C SER A 64 1.29 -9.71 -3.79
N ARG A 65 1.29 -10.84 -4.51
CA ARG A 65 1.21 -12.16 -3.91
C ARG A 65 2.58 -12.57 -3.35
N PHE A 66 2.55 -13.31 -2.26
CA PHE A 66 3.70 -14.00 -1.68
C PHE A 66 3.33 -15.45 -1.38
N ALA A 67 4.26 -16.25 -0.88
CA ALA A 67 3.99 -17.66 -0.56
C ALA A 67 2.95 -17.76 0.55
N ASP A 68 1.92 -18.57 0.32
CA ASP A 68 0.85 -18.80 1.29
C ASP A 68 1.44 -19.28 2.63
N PHE A 69 0.95 -18.73 3.74
CA PHE A 69 1.37 -19.09 5.09
C PHE A 69 0.25 -18.81 6.09
N SER A 70 0.22 -19.58 7.17
CA SER A 70 -0.63 -19.31 8.34
C SER A 70 0.24 -18.90 9.52
N ASN A 71 -0.21 -17.93 10.30
CA ASN A 71 0.42 -17.53 11.56
C ASN A 71 -0.28 -18.15 12.78
N LYS A 72 -1.04 -19.24 12.61
CA LYS A 72 -1.64 -19.94 13.74
C LYS A 72 -0.56 -20.29 14.78
N ASP A 73 -0.83 -19.93 16.05
CA ASP A 73 0.07 -20.13 17.18
C ASP A 73 1.45 -19.43 17.04
N GLN A 74 1.53 -18.42 16.15
CA GLN A 74 2.75 -17.63 15.89
C GLN A 74 2.42 -16.13 15.76
N PRO A 75 3.23 -15.23 16.34
CA PRO A 75 3.02 -13.81 16.16
C PRO A 75 3.28 -13.40 14.70
N LEU A 76 2.39 -12.58 14.13
CA LEU A 76 2.57 -11.95 12.83
C LEU A 76 3.06 -10.52 13.02
N VAL A 77 4.09 -10.12 12.26
CA VAL A 77 4.59 -8.74 12.26
C VAL A 77 4.40 -8.16 10.88
N ILE A 78 3.66 -7.05 10.80
CA ILE A 78 3.51 -6.30 9.56
C ILE A 78 4.13 -4.94 9.75
N GLN A 79 5.06 -4.60 8.86
CA GLN A 79 5.75 -3.31 8.89
C GLN A 79 5.81 -2.72 7.49
N PHE A 80 5.44 -1.45 7.41
CA PHE A 80 5.63 -0.64 6.21
C PHE A 80 5.86 0.82 6.61
N THR A 81 6.46 1.55 5.68
CA THR A 81 6.61 3.00 5.78
C THR A 81 5.63 3.66 4.83
N VAL A 82 5.00 4.74 5.29
CA VAL A 82 4.25 5.67 4.45
C VAL A 82 4.88 7.03 4.56
N LYS A 83 5.03 7.69 3.40
CA LYS A 83 5.44 9.08 3.31
C LYS A 83 4.34 9.88 2.62
N HIS A 84 3.84 10.92 3.29
CA HIS A 84 2.89 11.87 2.71
C HIS A 84 3.63 13.15 2.31
N GLU A 85 4.08 13.22 1.06
CA GLU A 85 4.91 14.34 0.61
C GLU A 85 4.09 15.60 0.24
N GLN A 86 2.82 15.46 -0.09
CA GLN A 86 1.93 16.61 -0.22
C GLN A 86 1.05 16.76 1.01
N SER A 87 0.55 17.98 1.20
CA SER A 87 -0.60 18.22 2.05
C SER A 87 -1.79 17.40 1.55
N ILE A 88 -2.20 16.41 2.34
CA ILE A 88 -3.34 15.56 2.06
C ILE A 88 -4.54 16.13 2.81
N ASP A 89 -5.62 16.39 2.10
CA ASP A 89 -6.89 16.83 2.70
C ASP A 89 -7.69 15.63 3.21
N CYS A 90 -7.71 14.54 2.43
CA CYS A 90 -8.29 13.24 2.75
C CYS A 90 -7.57 12.13 1.98
N GLY A 91 -7.19 11.04 2.67
CA GLY A 91 -6.41 9.98 2.04
C GLY A 91 -6.13 8.77 2.94
N GLY A 92 -6.18 7.58 2.35
CA GLY A 92 -5.78 6.33 3.01
C GLY A 92 -4.31 5.97 2.78
N GLY A 93 -3.57 5.70 3.86
CA GLY A 93 -2.21 5.17 3.86
C GLY A 93 -2.16 3.79 4.52
N TYR A 94 -3.05 2.89 4.10
CA TYR A 94 -3.20 1.57 4.72
C TYR A 94 -2.98 0.44 3.73
N ILE A 95 -2.67 -0.71 4.30
CA ILE A 95 -2.61 -1.98 3.60
C ILE A 95 -3.75 -2.92 4.00
N LYS A 96 -4.06 -3.84 3.11
CA LYS A 96 -4.92 -5.00 3.42
C LYS A 96 -4.13 -6.29 3.19
N LEU A 97 -4.38 -7.27 4.05
CA LEU A 97 -3.92 -8.64 3.86
C LEU A 97 -5.11 -9.55 3.51
N PHE A 98 -5.00 -10.22 2.37
CA PHE A 98 -6.07 -11.01 1.77
C PHE A 98 -5.84 -12.52 1.84
N PRO A 99 -6.90 -13.34 1.88
CA PRO A 99 -6.78 -14.78 1.70
C PRO A 99 -6.15 -15.14 0.35
N SER A 100 -5.55 -16.34 0.27
CA SER A 100 -4.81 -16.82 -0.90
C SER A 100 -5.69 -16.99 -2.15
N ASP A 101 -7.00 -17.10 -2.01
CA ASP A 101 -7.96 -17.23 -3.11
C ASP A 101 -8.36 -15.90 -3.78
N LEU A 102 -7.81 -14.76 -3.31
CA LEU A 102 -8.05 -13.46 -3.93
C LEU A 102 -7.67 -13.47 -5.43
N LYS A 103 -8.65 -13.11 -6.26
CA LYS A 103 -8.42 -12.77 -7.67
C LYS A 103 -7.87 -11.34 -7.76
N GLN A 104 -6.55 -11.19 -7.84
CA GLN A 104 -5.87 -9.89 -7.84
C GLN A 104 -6.39 -8.92 -8.91
N GLU A 105 -6.77 -9.42 -10.09
CA GLU A 105 -7.32 -8.60 -11.18
C GLU A 105 -8.75 -8.09 -10.93
N ASP A 106 -9.47 -8.62 -9.93
CA ASP A 106 -10.84 -8.20 -9.57
C ASP A 106 -10.91 -7.61 -8.15
N MET A 107 -9.75 -7.33 -7.55
CA MET A 107 -9.65 -6.80 -6.19
C MET A 107 -10.20 -5.37 -6.10
N HIS A 108 -10.99 -5.09 -5.07
CA HIS A 108 -11.66 -3.80 -4.87
C HIS A 108 -11.94 -3.53 -3.38
N GLY A 109 -12.64 -2.43 -3.08
CA GLY A 109 -12.91 -1.97 -1.71
C GLY A 109 -13.66 -2.99 -0.84
N ASP A 110 -14.57 -3.74 -1.45
CA ASP A 110 -15.46 -4.71 -0.80
C ASP A 110 -14.92 -6.16 -0.84
N SER A 111 -13.73 -6.36 -1.44
CA SER A 111 -13.07 -7.68 -1.40
C SER A 111 -12.78 -8.07 0.05
N THR A 112 -13.13 -9.31 0.41
CA THR A 112 -12.89 -9.88 1.75
C THR A 112 -11.41 -9.89 2.08
N TYR A 113 -11.04 -9.35 3.24
CA TYR A 113 -9.67 -9.31 3.75
C TYR A 113 -9.61 -9.85 5.18
N ASN A 114 -8.46 -10.37 5.59
CA ASN A 114 -8.23 -10.85 6.94
C ASN A 114 -7.82 -9.70 7.88
N ILE A 115 -6.94 -8.81 7.38
CA ILE A 115 -6.39 -7.69 8.16
C ILE A 115 -6.39 -6.43 7.32
N MET A 116 -6.72 -5.29 7.92
CA MET A 116 -6.49 -3.96 7.36
C MET A 116 -5.74 -3.12 8.39
N PHE A 117 -4.61 -2.53 7.99
CA PHE A 117 -3.72 -1.84 8.91
C PHE A 117 -3.05 -0.63 8.25
N GLY A 118 -3.00 0.49 8.97
CA GLY A 118 -2.38 1.75 8.55
C GLY A 118 -3.24 2.96 8.86
N ASP A 119 -2.84 4.11 8.32
CA ASP A 119 -3.48 5.38 8.62
C ASP A 119 -4.64 5.70 7.70
N TYR A 120 -5.64 6.35 8.28
CA TYR A 120 -6.67 7.05 7.55
C TYR A 120 -6.62 8.53 7.95
N LEU A 121 -6.23 9.39 7.02
CA LEU A 121 -6.04 10.82 7.27
C LEU A 121 -7.25 11.61 6.78
N ASN A 122 -7.86 12.37 7.69
CA ASN A 122 -8.86 13.39 7.43
C ASN A 122 -8.39 14.69 8.10
N ASN A 123 -8.25 15.79 7.34
CA ASN A 123 -7.69 17.11 7.68
C ASN A 123 -6.23 17.31 7.23
N HIS A 124 -5.83 18.57 7.04
CA HIS A 124 -4.51 18.97 6.53
C HIS A 124 -3.35 18.44 7.40
N PHE A 125 -2.74 17.33 6.98
CA PHE A 125 -1.46 16.85 7.51
C PHE A 125 -0.32 17.32 6.61
N ILE A 126 0.77 17.80 7.22
CA ILE A 126 1.97 18.25 6.52
C ILE A 126 3.12 17.30 6.87
N ASP A 127 3.67 16.66 5.84
CA ASP A 127 5.00 16.04 5.75
C ASP A 127 5.48 15.29 7.01
N GLU A 128 4.86 14.14 7.28
CA GLU A 128 5.35 13.18 8.27
C GLU A 128 5.70 11.82 7.65
N HIS A 129 6.81 11.26 8.11
CA HIS A 129 7.22 9.90 7.83
C HIS A 129 6.63 8.98 8.91
N PHE A 130 5.56 8.26 8.58
CA PHE A 130 5.01 7.27 9.48
C PHE A 130 5.68 5.92 9.23
N LYS A 131 6.28 5.37 10.30
CA LYS A 131 6.69 3.97 10.35
C LYS A 131 5.64 3.23 11.16
N HIS A 132 4.82 2.45 10.47
CA HIS A 132 3.82 1.62 11.11
C HIS A 132 4.45 0.29 11.48
N PHE A 133 4.51 0.01 12.78
CA PHE A 133 4.95 -1.27 13.34
C PHE A 133 3.84 -1.81 14.23
N VAL A 134 3.24 -2.94 13.85
CA VAL A 134 2.31 -3.65 14.73
C VAL A 134 2.61 -5.15 14.71
N LEU A 135 2.68 -5.71 15.92
CA LEU A 135 2.61 -7.14 16.18
C LEU A 135 1.13 -7.51 16.24
N LEU A 136 0.65 -8.30 15.28
CA LEU A 136 -0.71 -8.80 15.23
C LEU A 136 -0.70 -10.31 15.56
N ASP A 137 -1.63 -10.72 16.42
CA ASP A 137 -1.99 -12.12 16.63
C ASP A 137 -3.34 -12.34 15.95
N THR A 138 -3.32 -12.79 14.69
CA THR A 138 -4.52 -12.82 13.84
C THR A 138 -4.49 -14.00 12.90
N GLN A 139 -5.46 -14.91 12.95
CA GLN A 139 -5.50 -16.12 12.12
C GLN A 139 -5.70 -15.81 10.62
N ASP A 140 -5.07 -16.64 9.78
CA ASP A 140 -5.35 -16.92 8.35
C ASP A 140 -4.47 -16.27 7.27
N ASP A 141 -4.37 -16.97 6.12
CA ASP A 141 -3.43 -16.77 5.00
C ASP A 141 -3.52 -15.39 4.32
N LEU A 142 -2.38 -14.83 3.87
CA LEU A 142 -2.28 -13.39 3.59
C LEU A 142 -1.73 -13.04 2.19
N THR A 143 -2.06 -11.85 1.68
CA THR A 143 -1.57 -11.22 0.42
C THR A 143 -1.65 -9.70 0.56
N CYS A 144 -0.60 -8.95 0.22
CA CYS A 144 -0.49 -7.52 0.56
C CYS A 144 -1.03 -6.58 -0.52
N PHE A 145 -1.70 -5.51 -0.09
CA PHE A 145 -2.36 -4.50 -0.92
C PHE A 145 -2.16 -3.10 -0.36
N VAL A 146 -2.11 -2.09 -1.22
CA VAL A 146 -2.15 -0.67 -0.82
C VAL A 146 -3.40 -0.04 -1.45
N SER A 147 -4.28 0.55 -0.63
CA SER A 147 -5.41 1.36 -1.10
C SER A 147 -5.40 2.72 -0.45
N SER A 148 -5.40 3.75 -1.28
CA SER A 148 -5.80 5.09 -0.88
C SER A 148 -7.22 5.35 -1.35
N ARG A 149 -8.12 5.61 -0.40
CA ARG A 149 -9.40 6.27 -0.65
C ARG A 149 -9.18 7.77 -0.50
N SER A 150 -9.44 8.54 -1.55
CA SER A 150 -9.68 9.99 -1.46
C SER A 150 -11.15 10.25 -1.11
#